data_AF-A0A350UV65-F1
#
_entry.id   AF-A0A350UV65-F1
#
_cell.length_a   1.000
_cell.length_b   1.000
_cell.length_c   1.000
_cell.angle_alpha   90.00
_cell.angle_beta   90.00
_cell.angle_gamma   90.00
#
_symmetry.space_group_name_H-M   'P 1'
#
loop_
_entity.id
_entity.type
_entity.pdbx_description
1 polymer ?
#
loop_
_entity_poly.entity_id
_entity_poly.type
_entity_poly.pdbx_seq_one_letter_code
_entity_poly.pdbx_strand_id
1 'polypeptide(L)'
;MGLLTARPSSAKFSTKDPCFIDIAEHPDWQCLFGNSQPIKLEIGFGMGDFLIEMAVKEPHSNFIGIDFSQEGVLKLLSLIKHLHLKNIRVAHGDVRNKIPLLFHDGELDTVFINFPDPWPRKRHKKRRLIKPGFANLVARKLAPEGHIYLATDSEPYALEILEYFNAEPSLQNINKESGFHEDRGNLPKTKYEKSFIYAGDKIHYLKYSRLPQAEKTGEKELLTEEAPPPPTQSAGKPKSNDEILTAKFKKAESQARDVCDLKQVADNLAEAGDKEWARKVYQNAEDKAQDSLDLNWLAYSISIALGDTEWAKSIYQKAEDRAESSLDLNWLAYSISETLGDTKWTRKLFKKSEDAPGNIRELCDLADSIAETFGDKEWTLGVYKKAENRAEAYSEFQELADSIYEKHGDKKWARKLYEKAEDKAEDSSDLLSLVECICEKIDNKERAIEIYNKAESTAINSDDFCDLAESLCKNLGDKEWAVRLYKKSEAQAEVRAQAGTEVEDSSHLRSLADSLCVYPGDKGWAKKVYQKAEDKSETFYEFRWLAESLCENLGDMEWAKKVYQKAEGKAKDPSDFSRLKNSRHEKLGVIPI
;
A
#
# COMPACT_ATOMS: atom_id res chain seq x y z
N MET A 1 -12.12 -5.68 3.12
CA MET A 1 -11.68 -6.34 1.87
C MET A 1 -10.15 -6.31 1.83
N GLY A 2 -9.45 -7.44 1.68
CA GLY A 2 -7.99 -7.41 1.60
C GLY A 2 -7.51 -7.08 0.17
N LEU A 3 -6.73 -6.01 0.01
CA LEU A 3 -5.98 -5.73 -1.23
C LEU A 3 -5.01 -6.87 -1.51
N LEU A 4 -5.10 -7.51 -2.69
CA LEU A 4 -4.13 -8.52 -3.10
C LEU A 4 -3.80 -8.46 -4.60
N THR A 5 -2.59 -7.98 -4.90
CA THR A 5 -1.48 -8.59 -5.66
C THR A 5 -1.65 -8.95 -7.13
N ALA A 6 -1.33 -8.00 -8.00
CA ALA A 6 -0.93 -8.30 -9.37
C ALA A 6 0.61 -8.21 -9.52
N ARG A 7 1.23 -9.24 -10.11
CA ARG A 7 2.63 -9.23 -10.54
C ARG A 7 2.75 -8.61 -11.94
N PRO A 8 3.87 -7.94 -12.27
CA PRO A 8 4.14 -7.51 -13.63
C PRO A 8 4.33 -8.73 -14.55
N SER A 9 3.63 -8.75 -15.68
CA SER A 9 3.90 -9.68 -16.77
C SER A 9 5.29 -9.42 -17.35
N SER A 10 6.04 -10.49 -17.65
CA SER A 10 7.34 -10.43 -18.34
C SER A 10 7.22 -10.09 -19.85
N ALA A 11 5.99 -9.95 -20.37
CA ALA A 11 5.75 -9.55 -21.75
C ALA A 11 6.07 -8.05 -21.96
N LYS A 12 6.87 -7.76 -22.98
CA LYS A 12 7.10 -6.37 -23.42
C LYS A 12 5.78 -5.79 -23.95
N PHE A 13 5.20 -4.87 -23.19
CA PHE A 13 4.04 -4.08 -23.61
C PHE A 13 4.50 -2.78 -24.25
N SER A 14 3.98 -2.48 -25.43
CA SER A 14 4.23 -1.22 -26.14
C SER A 14 3.00 -0.82 -26.94
N THR A 15 2.74 0.49 -27.03
CA THR A 15 1.61 1.06 -27.80
C THR A 15 2.04 2.31 -28.54
N LYS A 16 1.41 2.57 -29.70
CA LYS A 16 1.68 3.74 -30.54
C LYS A 16 0.80 4.91 -30.11
N ASP A 17 1.06 5.46 -28.93
CA ASP A 17 0.41 6.68 -28.43
C ASP A 17 1.47 7.74 -28.10
N PRO A 18 1.33 9.00 -28.52
CA PRO A 18 2.31 10.05 -28.24
C PRO A 18 2.47 10.38 -26.74
N CYS A 19 1.49 10.03 -25.91
CA CYS A 19 1.56 10.19 -24.46
C CYS A 19 2.20 8.98 -23.78
N PHE A 20 2.39 7.87 -24.49
CA PHE A 20 3.07 6.68 -23.97
C PHE A 20 4.58 6.76 -24.18
N ILE A 21 5.33 6.43 -23.12
CA ILE A 21 6.78 6.55 -23.07
C ILE A 21 7.41 5.17 -22.94
N ASP A 22 7.91 4.67 -24.06
CA ASP A 22 8.69 3.42 -24.14
C ASP A 22 10.15 3.74 -24.49
N ILE A 23 10.85 4.36 -23.55
CA ILE A 23 12.23 4.82 -23.75
C ILE A 23 13.16 4.04 -22.82
N ALA A 24 14.31 3.65 -23.37
CA ALA A 24 15.36 2.91 -22.66
C ALA A 24 16.43 3.83 -22.02
N GLU A 25 16.32 5.14 -22.23
CA GLU A 25 17.24 6.17 -21.77
C GLU A 25 16.45 7.36 -21.21
N HIS A 26 17.17 8.29 -20.57
CA HIS A 26 16.58 9.50 -19.97
C HIS A 26 15.86 10.35 -21.03
N PRO A 27 14.54 10.58 -20.89
CA PRO A 27 13.80 11.47 -21.78
C PRO A 27 14.17 12.95 -21.59
N ASP A 28 14.14 13.71 -22.69
CA ASP A 28 14.06 15.17 -22.62
C ASP A 28 12.62 15.58 -22.31
N TRP A 29 12.32 15.73 -21.01
CA TRP A 29 11.00 16.13 -20.54
C TRP A 29 10.58 17.50 -21.09
N GLN A 30 11.53 18.43 -21.23
CA GLN A 30 11.22 19.76 -21.74
C GLN A 30 10.77 19.70 -23.20
N CYS A 31 11.42 18.88 -24.01
CA CYS A 31 11.00 18.64 -25.40
C CYS A 31 9.66 17.90 -25.45
N LEU A 32 9.48 16.86 -24.63
CA LEU A 32 8.26 16.05 -24.63
C LEU A 32 7.02 16.85 -24.21
N PHE A 33 7.11 17.70 -23.18
CA PHE A 33 6.01 18.53 -22.71
C PHE A 33 5.95 19.91 -23.40
N GLY A 34 7.01 20.33 -24.07
CA GLY A 34 7.16 21.65 -24.69
C GLY A 34 7.29 22.79 -23.68
N ASN A 35 7.69 22.50 -22.43
CA ASN A 35 7.79 23.46 -21.35
C ASN A 35 8.74 22.95 -20.22
N SER A 36 9.09 23.80 -19.25
CA SER A 36 9.95 23.44 -18.10
C SER A 36 9.19 23.45 -16.76
N GLN A 37 7.91 23.11 -16.77
CA GLN A 37 7.09 23.07 -15.55
C GLN A 37 7.52 21.92 -14.62
N PRO A 38 7.27 22.04 -13.31
CA PRO A 38 7.60 21.00 -12.33
C PRO A 38 7.02 19.65 -12.71
N ILE A 39 7.81 18.60 -12.49
CA ILE A 39 7.44 17.23 -12.83
C ILE A 39 6.93 16.51 -11.57
N LYS A 40 5.72 15.97 -11.65
CA LYS A 40 5.07 15.20 -10.60
C LYS A 40 4.84 13.77 -11.06
N LEU A 41 5.14 12.81 -10.20
CA LEU A 41 5.06 11.38 -10.49
C LEU A 41 3.96 10.73 -9.65
N GLU A 42 3.05 9.98 -10.28
CA GLU A 42 2.22 9.00 -9.59
C GLU A 42 2.72 7.57 -9.87
N ILE A 43 2.88 6.81 -8.80
CA ILE A 43 3.32 5.41 -8.82
C ILE A 43 2.11 4.52 -8.51
N GLY A 44 1.79 3.61 -9.43
CA GLY A 44 0.64 2.72 -9.31
C GLY A 44 -0.68 3.48 -9.52
N PHE A 45 -0.82 4.19 -10.65
CA PHE A 45 -2.00 5.02 -10.94
C PHE A 45 -3.28 4.21 -11.16
N GLY A 46 -3.21 2.88 -11.28
CA GLY A 46 -4.35 2.00 -11.49
C GLY A 46 -5.13 2.36 -12.76
N MET A 47 -6.34 2.87 -12.58
CA MET A 47 -7.21 3.30 -13.69
C MET A 47 -6.99 4.75 -14.14
N GLY A 48 -6.15 5.51 -13.43
CA GLY A 48 -5.70 6.85 -13.82
C GLY A 48 -6.56 8.01 -13.32
N ASP A 49 -7.62 7.74 -12.54
CA ASP A 49 -8.58 8.77 -12.10
C ASP A 49 -7.89 9.90 -11.30
N PHE A 50 -7.02 9.55 -10.34
CA PHE A 50 -6.26 10.52 -9.55
C PHE A 50 -5.37 11.39 -10.43
N LEU A 51 -4.62 10.78 -11.35
CA LEU A 51 -3.70 11.48 -12.24
C LEU A 51 -4.42 12.46 -13.16
N ILE A 52 -5.56 12.05 -13.72
CA ILE A 52 -6.40 12.89 -14.58
C ILE A 52 -6.92 14.10 -13.78
N GLU A 53 -7.45 13.87 -12.58
CA GLU A 53 -7.98 14.97 -11.76
C GLU A 53 -6.87 15.95 -11.35
N MET A 54 -5.69 15.45 -10.98
CA MET A 54 -4.53 16.29 -10.68
C MET A 54 -4.08 17.11 -11.90
N ALA A 55 -4.00 16.49 -13.08
CA ALA A 55 -3.58 17.19 -14.29
C ALA A 55 -4.55 18.27 -14.75
N VAL A 56 -5.86 18.07 -14.52
CA VAL A 56 -6.89 19.09 -14.75
C VAL A 56 -6.78 20.22 -13.72
N LYS A 57 -6.57 19.90 -12.44
CA LYS A 57 -6.44 20.88 -11.36
C LYS A 57 -5.17 21.73 -11.46
N GLU A 58 -4.09 21.15 -11.98
CA GLU A 58 -2.77 21.78 -12.04
C GLU A 58 -2.23 21.82 -13.50
N PRO A 59 -2.80 22.66 -14.37
CA PRO A 59 -2.36 22.78 -15.77
C PRO A 59 -0.93 23.36 -15.92
N HIS A 60 -0.33 23.80 -14.81
CA HIS A 60 1.03 24.33 -14.73
C HIS A 60 2.03 23.34 -14.09
N SER A 61 1.67 22.06 -14.02
CA SER A 61 2.55 20.97 -13.64
C SER A 61 2.49 19.87 -14.70
N ASN A 62 3.63 19.21 -14.91
CA ASN A 62 3.75 18.04 -15.77
C ASN A 62 3.60 16.77 -14.93
N PHE A 63 2.76 15.85 -15.37
CA PHE A 63 2.45 14.61 -14.67
C PHE A 63 2.98 13.41 -15.42
N ILE A 64 3.55 12.46 -14.68
CA ILE A 64 3.96 11.16 -15.20
C ILE A 64 3.31 10.08 -14.36
N GLY A 65 2.61 9.16 -15.02
CA GLY A 65 2.06 7.96 -14.40
C GLY A 65 2.90 6.74 -14.74
N ILE A 66 3.24 5.92 -13.75
CA ILE A 66 3.87 4.61 -13.97
C ILE A 66 3.02 3.52 -13.32
N ASP A 67 2.64 2.51 -14.12
CA ASP A 67 1.91 1.34 -13.66
C ASP A 67 2.36 0.07 -14.41
N PHE A 68 2.04 -1.10 -13.87
CA PHE A 68 2.31 -2.40 -14.50
C PHE A 68 1.05 -3.00 -15.17
N SER A 69 -0.12 -2.42 -14.96
CA SER A 69 -1.38 -2.82 -15.60
C SER A 69 -1.47 -2.28 -17.02
N GLN A 70 -1.41 -3.17 -18.02
CA GLN A 70 -1.61 -2.80 -19.43
C GLN A 70 -3.00 -2.20 -19.66
N GLU A 71 -4.03 -2.74 -19.01
CA GLU A 71 -5.39 -2.23 -19.07
C GLU A 71 -5.48 -0.81 -18.50
N GLY A 72 -4.88 -0.60 -17.33
CA GLY A 72 -4.81 0.72 -16.70
C GLY A 72 -4.13 1.75 -17.60
N VAL A 73 -3.00 1.37 -18.22
CA VAL A 73 -2.30 2.23 -19.19
C VAL A 73 -3.18 2.59 -20.38
N LEU A 74 -3.86 1.61 -21.00
CA LEU A 74 -4.74 1.87 -22.15
C LEU A 74 -5.94 2.76 -21.77
N LYS A 75 -6.54 2.52 -20.58
CA LYS A 75 -7.63 3.35 -20.07
C LYS A 75 -7.17 4.79 -19.86
N LEU A 76 -6.05 5.00 -19.19
CA LEU A 76 -5.50 6.34 -18.95
C LEU A 76 -5.18 7.07 -20.26
N LEU A 77 -4.55 6.41 -21.24
CA LEU A 77 -4.28 7.00 -22.55
C LEU A 77 -5.57 7.42 -23.28
N SER A 78 -6.63 6.61 -23.18
CA SER A 78 -7.96 6.95 -23.71
C SER A 78 -8.52 8.21 -23.04
N LEU A 79 -8.44 8.31 -21.71
CA LEU A 79 -8.89 9.47 -20.94
C LEU A 79 -8.11 10.74 -21.28
N ILE A 80 -6.78 10.65 -21.38
CA ILE A 80 -5.90 11.76 -21.79
C ILE A 80 -6.35 12.30 -23.16
N LYS A 81 -6.59 11.40 -24.12
CA LYS A 81 -7.03 11.76 -25.47
C LYS A 81 -8.42 12.41 -25.47
N HIS A 82 -9.37 11.85 -24.71
CA HIS A 82 -10.73 12.36 -24.60
C HIS A 82 -10.77 13.77 -23.99
N LEU A 83 -9.97 14.00 -22.94
CA LEU A 83 -9.89 15.29 -22.23
C LEU A 83 -8.89 16.27 -22.84
N HIS A 84 -8.20 15.87 -23.91
CA HIS A 84 -7.18 16.67 -24.60
C HIS A 84 -6.07 17.20 -23.68
N LEU A 85 -5.68 16.40 -22.68
CA LEU A 85 -4.65 16.77 -21.72
C LEU A 85 -3.26 16.68 -22.37
N LYS A 86 -2.46 17.72 -22.17
CA LYS A 86 -1.10 17.82 -22.76
C LYS A 86 0.01 17.64 -21.72
N ASN A 87 -0.33 17.76 -20.44
CA ASN A 87 0.56 17.73 -19.30
C ASN A 87 0.61 16.36 -18.60
N ILE A 88 0.20 15.26 -19.26
CA ILE A 88 0.38 13.89 -18.73
C ILE A 88 1.19 13.03 -19.70
N ARG A 89 2.10 12.22 -19.17
CA ARG A 89 2.73 11.11 -19.89
C ARG A 89 2.63 9.82 -19.09
N VAL A 90 2.66 8.68 -19.78
CA VAL A 90 2.41 7.36 -19.19
C VAL A 90 3.55 6.41 -19.52
N ALA A 91 4.06 5.70 -18.53
CA ALA A 91 5.01 4.62 -18.72
C ALA A 91 4.48 3.31 -18.13
N HIS A 92 4.84 2.20 -18.76
CA HIS A 92 4.48 0.85 -18.30
C HIS A 92 5.71 0.12 -17.75
N GLY A 93 5.58 -0.50 -16.58
CA GLY A 93 6.54 -1.46 -16.04
C GLY A 93 6.84 -1.29 -14.55
N ASP A 94 7.82 -2.06 -14.07
CA ASP A 94 8.24 -1.99 -12.67
C ASP A 94 8.91 -0.64 -12.36
N VAL A 95 8.29 0.09 -11.44
CA VAL A 95 8.70 1.43 -11.01
C VAL A 95 10.12 1.45 -10.44
N ARG A 96 10.60 0.35 -9.83
CA ARG A 96 11.97 0.21 -9.33
C ARG A 96 13.01 0.28 -10.44
N ASN A 97 12.64 -0.20 -11.63
CA ASN A 97 13.48 -0.16 -12.82
C ASN A 97 13.25 1.10 -13.66
N LYS A 98 12.01 1.60 -13.71
CA LYS A 98 11.66 2.77 -14.52
C LYS A 98 12.14 4.08 -13.92
N ILE A 99 12.06 4.29 -12.60
CA ILE A 99 12.47 5.55 -11.97
C ILE A 99 13.95 5.89 -12.25
N PRO A 100 14.92 4.97 -12.11
CA PRO A 100 16.32 5.25 -12.46
C PRO A 100 16.55 5.61 -13.93
N LEU A 101 15.75 5.03 -14.84
CA LEU A 101 15.86 5.27 -16.29
C LEU A 101 15.20 6.58 -16.72
N LEU A 102 14.08 6.95 -16.09
CA LEU A 102 13.25 8.07 -16.51
C LEU A 102 13.67 9.40 -15.89
N PHE A 103 14.32 9.38 -14.73
CA PHE A 103 14.57 10.60 -13.96
C PHE A 103 16.03 10.80 -13.57
N HIS A 104 16.51 12.03 -13.71
CA HIS A 104 17.75 12.49 -13.08
C HIS A 104 17.54 12.76 -11.57
N ASP A 105 18.63 12.81 -10.82
CA ASP A 105 18.57 13.14 -9.39
C ASP A 105 18.12 14.61 -9.22
N GLY A 106 17.14 14.86 -8.35
CA GLY A 106 16.59 16.20 -8.12
C GLY A 106 15.58 16.70 -9.16
N GLU A 107 15.13 15.85 -10.09
CA GLU A 107 14.25 16.24 -11.20
C GLU A 107 12.75 16.24 -10.85
N LEU A 108 12.34 15.45 -9.85
CA LEU A 108 10.93 15.32 -9.46
C LEU A 108 10.54 16.36 -8.40
N ASP A 109 9.51 17.15 -8.63
CA ASP A 109 8.95 18.06 -7.63
C ASP A 109 8.11 17.31 -6.58
N THR A 110 7.24 16.41 -7.03
CA THR A 110 6.32 15.68 -6.15
C THR A 110 6.17 14.22 -6.56
N VAL A 111 6.06 13.32 -5.59
CA VAL A 111 5.77 11.89 -5.80
C VAL A 111 4.54 11.47 -5.01
N PHE A 112 3.59 10.81 -5.67
CA PHE A 112 2.37 10.24 -5.10
C PHE A 112 2.44 8.71 -5.13
N ILE A 113 2.18 8.09 -3.98
CA ILE A 113 2.08 6.63 -3.84
C ILE A 113 0.79 6.34 -3.07
N ASN A 114 -0.27 6.03 -3.81
CA ASN A 114 -1.61 5.82 -3.26
C ASN A 114 -1.92 4.32 -3.16
N PHE A 115 -2.22 3.81 -1.95
CA PHE A 115 -2.64 2.43 -1.68
C PHE A 115 -1.73 1.35 -2.30
N PRO A 116 -0.39 1.44 -2.09
CA PRO A 116 0.50 0.38 -2.56
C PRO A 116 0.14 -0.94 -1.89
N ASP A 117 0.31 -2.04 -2.60
CA ASP A 117 -0.07 -3.36 -2.11
C ASP A 117 0.59 -3.68 -0.76
N PRO A 118 -0.21 -3.98 0.29
CA PRO A 118 0.32 -4.21 1.63
C PRO A 118 0.92 -5.60 1.81
N TRP A 119 0.73 -6.56 0.91
CA TRP A 119 1.22 -7.94 1.04
C TRP A 119 1.14 -8.46 2.50
N PRO A 120 -0.08 -8.64 3.04
CA PRO A 120 -0.30 -8.73 4.49
C PRO A 120 0.34 -9.96 5.13
N ARG A 121 0.64 -11.00 4.35
CA ARG A 121 1.35 -12.20 4.83
C ARG A 121 2.83 -11.87 5.01
N LYS A 122 3.38 -12.11 6.20
CA LYS A 122 4.77 -11.81 6.57
C LYS A 122 5.79 -12.19 5.49
N ARG A 123 5.65 -13.39 4.92
CA ARG A 123 6.53 -13.94 3.86
C ARG A 123 6.49 -13.17 2.53
N HIS A 124 5.39 -12.47 2.24
CA HIS A 124 5.24 -11.67 1.03
C HIS A 124 5.69 -10.22 1.25
N LYS A 125 6.07 -9.82 2.48
CA LYS A 125 6.55 -8.46 2.72
C LYS A 125 7.72 -8.08 1.82
N LYS A 126 8.55 -9.04 1.38
CA LYS A 126 9.61 -8.78 0.40
C LYS A 126 9.11 -8.30 -0.97
N ARG A 127 7.82 -8.48 -1.28
CA ARG A 127 7.18 -8.00 -2.50
C ARG A 127 6.61 -6.58 -2.37
N ARG A 128 6.56 -6.04 -1.15
CA ARG A 128 6.16 -4.64 -0.91
C ARG A 128 7.03 -3.72 -1.73
N LEU A 129 6.38 -2.75 -2.34
CA LEU A 129 7.04 -1.70 -3.11
C LEU A 129 7.97 -0.89 -2.22
N ILE A 130 7.46 -0.46 -1.06
CA ILE A 130 8.18 0.42 -0.16
C ILE A 130 9.10 -0.40 0.73
N LYS A 131 10.40 -0.18 0.53
CA LYS A 131 11.52 -0.70 1.31
C LYS A 131 12.57 0.41 1.48
N PRO A 132 13.56 0.27 2.38
CA PRO A 132 14.61 1.28 2.56
C PRO A 132 15.29 1.73 1.26
N GLY A 133 15.69 0.78 0.40
CA GLY A 133 16.31 1.11 -0.90
C GLY A 133 15.39 1.88 -1.85
N PHE A 134 14.08 1.62 -1.81
CA PHE A 134 13.10 2.34 -2.61
C PHE A 134 12.84 3.76 -2.05
N ALA A 135 12.76 3.91 -0.73
CA ALA A 135 12.66 5.21 -0.08
C ALA A 135 13.86 6.10 -0.45
N ASN A 136 15.08 5.54 -0.40
CA ASN A 136 16.29 6.24 -0.83
C ASN A 136 16.25 6.62 -2.32
N LEU A 137 15.83 5.70 -3.18
CA LEU A 137 15.68 5.96 -4.62
C LEU A 137 14.76 7.14 -4.89
N VAL A 138 13.57 7.15 -4.30
CA VAL A 138 12.59 8.24 -4.48
C VAL A 138 13.15 9.56 -3.91
N ALA A 139 13.73 9.53 -2.71
CA ALA A 139 14.32 10.71 -2.08
C ALA A 139 15.41 11.35 -2.95
N ARG A 140 16.28 10.54 -3.57
CA ARG A 140 17.32 11.02 -4.49
C ARG A 140 16.78 11.69 -5.75
N LYS A 141 15.66 11.21 -6.28
CA LYS A 141 15.03 11.79 -7.48
C LYS A 141 14.24 13.07 -7.20
N LEU A 142 13.86 13.31 -5.96
CA LEU A 142 13.07 14.48 -5.56
C LEU A 142 13.91 15.77 -5.56
N ALA A 143 13.43 16.89 -6.06
CA ALA A 143 14.09 18.19 -5.94
C ALA A 143 14.23 18.61 -4.47
N PRO A 144 15.18 19.51 -4.12
CA PRO A 144 15.17 20.18 -2.81
C PRO A 144 13.78 20.73 -2.50
N GLU A 145 13.30 20.53 -1.27
CA GLU A 145 11.96 20.91 -0.80
C GLU A 145 10.78 20.20 -1.49
N GLY A 146 11.04 19.33 -2.47
CA GLY A 146 10.02 18.52 -3.11
C GLY A 146 9.32 17.57 -2.14
N HIS A 147 8.15 17.05 -2.52
CA HIS A 147 7.24 16.36 -1.62
C HIS A 147 6.95 14.90 -1.99
N ILE A 148 6.74 14.07 -0.98
CA ILE A 148 6.24 12.70 -1.14
C ILE A 148 4.94 12.56 -0.35
N TYR A 149 3.89 12.11 -1.03
CA TYR A 149 2.58 11.83 -0.45
C TYR A 149 2.30 10.33 -0.50
N LEU A 150 1.97 9.76 0.65
CA LEU A 150 1.72 8.34 0.83
C LEU A 150 0.34 8.14 1.47
N ALA A 151 -0.41 7.14 0.98
CA ALA A 151 -1.68 6.73 1.58
C ALA A 151 -1.79 5.19 1.60
N THR A 152 -2.28 4.60 2.69
CA THR A 152 -2.58 3.17 2.78
C THR A 152 -3.69 2.90 3.81
N ASP A 153 -4.49 1.88 3.57
CA ASP A 153 -5.50 1.31 4.46
C ASP A 153 -4.91 0.28 5.46
N SER A 154 -3.63 -0.10 5.28
CA SER A 154 -2.98 -1.12 6.11
C SER A 154 -2.13 -0.50 7.21
N GLU A 155 -2.61 -0.53 8.46
CA GLU A 155 -1.86 -0.01 9.62
C GLU A 155 -0.44 -0.63 9.77
N PRO A 156 -0.24 -1.96 9.69
CA PRO A 156 1.09 -2.54 9.79
C PRO A 156 2.03 -2.08 8.68
N TYR A 157 1.51 -1.85 7.46
CA TYR A 157 2.33 -1.33 6.37
C TYR A 157 2.61 0.15 6.55
N ALA A 158 1.64 0.93 7.01
CA ALA A 158 1.80 2.35 7.32
C ALA A 158 2.92 2.61 8.33
N LEU A 159 3.02 1.76 9.36
CA LEU A 159 4.09 1.82 10.36
C LEU A 159 5.47 1.50 9.77
N GLU A 160 5.58 0.52 8.87
CA GLU A 160 6.85 0.22 8.18
C GLU A 160 7.25 1.35 7.22
N ILE A 161 6.29 1.93 6.49
CA ILE A 161 6.53 3.11 5.64
C ILE A 161 7.05 4.27 6.48
N LEU A 162 6.40 4.56 7.62
CA LEU A 162 6.83 5.60 8.55
C LEU A 162 8.26 5.36 9.04
N GLU A 163 8.59 4.11 9.39
CA GLU A 163 9.94 3.73 9.82
C GLU A 163 10.98 3.96 8.73
N TYR A 164 10.76 3.44 7.52
CA TYR A 164 11.73 3.52 6.43
C TYR A 164 11.96 4.95 5.95
N PHE A 165 10.90 5.74 5.82
CA PHE A 165 11.02 7.14 5.39
C PHE A 165 11.61 8.04 6.47
N ASN A 166 11.38 7.75 7.76
CA ASN A 166 12.06 8.46 8.85
C ASN A 166 13.55 8.11 8.97
N ALA A 167 13.96 6.94 8.48
CA ALA A 167 15.36 6.53 8.46
C ALA A 167 16.16 7.14 7.30
N GLU A 168 15.50 7.67 6.27
CA GLU A 168 16.14 8.33 5.12
C GLU A 168 16.61 9.74 5.48
N PRO A 169 17.93 10.02 5.56
CA PRO A 169 18.45 11.28 6.11
C PRO A 169 18.09 12.53 5.31
N SER A 170 17.77 12.36 4.02
CA SER A 170 17.42 13.47 3.14
C SER A 170 15.95 13.88 3.22
N LEU A 171 15.12 13.15 3.97
CA LEU A 171 13.69 13.40 4.09
C LEU A 171 13.32 13.87 5.49
N GLN A 172 12.28 14.70 5.57
CA GLN A 172 11.66 15.12 6.81
C GLN A 172 10.15 14.89 6.76
N ASN A 173 9.61 14.20 7.78
CA ASN A 173 8.16 14.07 7.94
C ASN A 173 7.57 15.43 8.33
N ILE A 174 6.50 15.83 7.63
CA ILE A 174 5.83 17.10 7.86
C ILE A 174 5.02 17.10 9.16
N ASN A 175 4.47 15.95 9.58
CA ASN A 175 3.87 15.80 10.90
C ASN A 175 4.87 15.21 11.90
N LYS A 176 5.60 16.08 12.60
CA LYS A 176 6.64 15.69 13.56
C LYS A 176 6.10 15.05 14.85
N GLU A 177 4.81 15.22 15.16
CA GLU A 177 4.23 14.73 16.42
C GLU A 177 3.78 13.27 16.29
N SER A 178 2.86 12.99 15.38
CA SER A 178 2.26 11.66 15.23
C SER A 178 2.87 10.84 14.09
N GLY A 179 3.56 11.49 13.13
CA GLY A 179 4.04 10.88 11.90
C GLY A 179 2.97 10.65 10.82
N PHE A 180 1.68 10.80 11.17
CA PHE A 180 0.53 10.57 10.30
C PHE A 180 -0.37 11.81 10.19
N HIS A 181 -0.95 12.05 9.02
CA HIS A 181 -1.95 13.09 8.83
C HIS A 181 -3.37 12.51 8.93
N GLU A 182 -4.32 13.31 9.42
CA GLU A 182 -5.75 12.94 9.47
C GLU A 182 -6.40 13.02 8.08
N ASP A 183 -5.94 13.93 7.22
CA ASP A 183 -6.39 14.09 5.85
C ASP A 183 -5.21 14.35 4.89
N ARG A 184 -5.49 14.32 3.57
CA ARG A 184 -4.53 14.60 2.50
C ARG A 184 -4.69 16.01 1.88
N GLY A 185 -5.33 16.94 2.59
CA GLY A 185 -5.57 18.31 2.12
C GLY A 185 -6.38 18.36 0.82
N ASN A 186 -5.94 19.17 -0.14
CA ASN A 186 -6.67 19.41 -1.41
C ASN A 186 -6.43 18.33 -2.48
N LEU A 187 -5.72 17.26 -2.15
CA LEU A 187 -5.48 16.17 -3.09
C LEU A 187 -6.78 15.39 -3.36
N PRO A 188 -7.04 15.00 -4.62
CA PRO A 188 -8.15 14.11 -4.97
C PRO A 188 -8.14 12.82 -4.16
N LYS A 189 -9.33 12.29 -3.84
CA LYS A 189 -9.47 10.94 -3.29
C LYS A 189 -9.44 9.92 -4.43
N THR A 190 -8.67 8.85 -4.30
CA THR A 190 -8.68 7.77 -5.30
C THR A 190 -9.97 6.93 -5.21
N LYS A 191 -10.27 6.14 -6.24
CA LYS A 191 -11.41 5.20 -6.20
C LYS A 191 -11.30 4.21 -5.03
N TYR A 192 -10.09 3.70 -4.76
CA TYR A 192 -9.82 2.85 -3.61
C TYR A 192 -10.03 3.58 -2.28
N GLU A 193 -9.52 4.81 -2.17
CA GLU A 193 -9.71 5.67 -0.99
C GLU A 193 -11.20 5.85 -0.68
N LYS A 194 -12.00 6.24 -1.68
CA LYS A 194 -13.45 6.35 -1.55
C LYS A 194 -14.07 5.03 -1.09
N SER A 195 -13.70 3.91 -1.72
CA SER A 195 -14.20 2.58 -1.36
C SER A 195 -13.90 2.20 0.09
N PHE A 196 -12.68 2.45 0.58
CA PHE A 196 -12.30 2.17 1.97
C PHE A 196 -13.03 3.07 2.96
N ILE A 197 -13.16 4.36 2.64
CA ILE A 197 -13.94 5.30 3.47
C ILE A 197 -15.40 4.82 3.56
N TYR A 198 -16.00 4.44 2.43
CA TYR A 198 -17.38 3.93 2.42
C TYR A 198 -17.55 2.62 3.18
N ALA A 199 -16.53 1.77 3.22
CA ALA A 199 -16.50 0.56 4.03
C ALA A 199 -16.26 0.81 5.54
N GLY A 200 -15.91 2.05 5.92
CA GLY A 200 -15.58 2.43 7.29
C GLY A 200 -14.13 2.10 7.70
N ASP A 201 -13.26 1.80 6.74
CA ASP A 201 -11.85 1.49 6.99
C ASP A 201 -11.06 2.78 7.31
N LYS A 202 -10.04 2.65 8.16
CA LYS A 202 -9.14 3.76 8.51
C LYS A 202 -8.02 3.88 7.49
N ILE A 203 -7.80 5.11 7.01
CA ILE A 203 -6.72 5.42 6.08
C ILE A 203 -5.59 6.15 6.81
N HIS A 204 -4.36 5.78 6.49
CA HIS A 204 -3.14 6.34 7.05
C HIS A 204 -2.43 7.18 5.98
N TYR A 205 -2.37 8.49 6.21
CA TYR A 205 -1.69 9.44 5.32
C TYR A 205 -0.32 9.83 5.89
N LEU A 206 0.71 9.87 5.03
CA LEU A 206 2.03 10.39 5.39
C LEU A 206 2.49 11.41 4.35
N LYS A 207 3.22 12.43 4.81
CA LYS A 207 3.80 13.47 3.96
C LYS A 207 5.25 13.73 4.35
N TYR A 208 6.14 13.68 3.37
CA TYR A 208 7.56 13.99 3.54
C TYR A 208 7.97 15.12 2.60
N SER A 209 9.00 15.88 3.00
CA SER A 209 9.70 16.82 2.14
C SER A 209 11.20 16.52 2.12
N ARG A 210 11.86 16.72 0.97
CA ARG A 210 13.32 16.60 0.87
C ARG A 210 13.99 17.84 1.45
N LEU A 211 14.93 17.63 2.36
CA LEU A 211 15.71 18.71 2.97
C LEU A 211 16.59 19.42 1.91
N PRO A 212 16.74 20.75 1.97
CA PRO A 212 17.69 21.45 1.12
C PRO A 212 19.12 20.97 1.41
N GLN A 213 19.94 20.78 0.38
CA GLN A 213 21.36 20.48 0.57
C GLN A 213 22.02 21.70 1.24
N ALA A 214 22.55 21.50 2.45
CA ALA A 214 23.32 22.53 3.11
C ALA A 214 24.60 22.81 2.32
N GLU A 215 24.66 23.94 1.61
CA GLU A 215 25.95 24.54 1.29
C GLU A 215 26.67 24.82 2.61
N LYS A 216 27.94 24.40 2.70
CA LYS A 216 28.81 24.67 3.86
C LYS A 216 29.09 26.17 3.95
N THR A 217 28.17 26.93 4.53
CA THR A 217 28.42 28.27 5.06
C THR A 217 27.82 28.34 6.45
N GLY A 218 28.69 28.69 7.40
CA GLY A 218 28.37 28.71 8.82
C GLY A 218 27.40 29.80 9.22
N GLU A 219 27.06 29.73 10.51
CA GLU A 219 26.23 30.65 11.30
C GLU A 219 24.73 30.30 11.32
N LYS A 220 24.37 29.49 12.32
CA LYS A 220 23.00 29.34 12.82
C LYS A 220 22.63 30.59 13.62
N GLU A 221 21.74 31.41 13.10
CA GLU A 221 20.97 32.34 13.93
C GLU A 221 19.85 31.58 14.66
N LEU A 222 19.87 31.65 15.98
CA LEU A 222 18.81 31.19 16.87
C LEU A 222 17.65 32.20 16.83
N LEU A 223 16.55 31.85 16.18
CA LEU A 223 15.28 32.54 16.37
C LEU A 223 14.54 31.90 17.55
N THR A 224 14.35 32.69 18.60
CA THR A 224 13.48 32.41 19.73
C THR A 224 12.02 32.51 19.30
N GLU A 225 11.28 31.40 19.37
CA GLU A 225 9.81 31.41 19.26
C GLU A 225 9.21 31.95 20.56
N GLU A 226 8.50 33.09 20.47
CA GLU A 226 7.61 33.56 21.53
C GLU A 226 6.33 32.71 21.55
N ALA A 227 5.95 32.26 22.74
CA ALA A 227 4.73 31.51 22.98
C ALA A 227 3.47 32.33 22.61
N PRO A 228 2.43 31.71 22.04
CA PRO A 228 1.18 32.41 21.73
C PRO A 228 0.45 32.80 23.03
N PRO A 229 -0.24 33.95 23.08
CA PRO A 229 -0.99 34.35 24.26
C PRO A 229 -2.19 33.42 24.48
N PRO A 230 -2.62 33.21 25.74
CA PRO A 230 -3.72 32.31 26.05
C PRO A 230 -5.03 32.83 25.43
N PRO A 231 -5.92 31.95 24.94
CA PRO A 231 -7.18 32.38 24.35
C PRO A 231 -8.07 32.98 25.43
N THR A 232 -8.43 34.25 25.24
CA THR A 232 -9.46 34.94 26.01
C THR A 232 -10.81 34.36 25.57
N GLN A 233 -11.33 33.39 26.33
CA GLN A 233 -12.71 32.96 26.17
C GLN A 233 -13.63 33.99 26.80
N SER A 234 -14.33 34.77 25.97
CA SER A 234 -15.53 35.47 26.40
C SER A 234 -16.58 34.41 26.75
N ALA A 235 -16.96 34.32 28.03
CA ALA A 235 -18.02 33.45 28.50
C ALA A 235 -19.38 33.92 27.95
N GLY A 236 -19.71 33.48 26.73
CA GLY A 236 -21.08 33.39 26.27
C GLY A 236 -21.81 32.29 27.04
N LYS A 237 -23.15 32.38 27.14
CA LYS A 237 -23.99 31.36 27.78
C LYS A 237 -23.61 29.94 27.29
N PRO A 238 -23.63 28.92 28.17
CA PRO A 238 -23.32 27.55 27.76
C PRO A 238 -24.30 27.15 26.65
N LYS A 239 -23.74 26.88 25.47
CA LYS A 239 -24.51 26.38 24.33
C LYS A 239 -25.12 25.03 24.69
N SER A 240 -26.34 24.78 24.28
CA SER A 240 -26.93 23.44 24.44
C SER A 240 -26.14 22.42 23.61
N ASN A 241 -26.22 21.14 23.96
CA ASN A 241 -25.58 20.07 23.16
C ASN A 241 -26.06 20.11 21.69
N ASP A 242 -27.31 20.47 21.45
CA ASP A 242 -27.90 20.60 20.11
C ASP A 242 -27.29 21.78 19.33
N GLU A 243 -27.02 22.91 19.97
CA GLU A 243 -26.34 24.06 19.35
C GLU A 243 -24.89 23.75 19.00
N ILE A 244 -24.21 22.95 19.82
CA ILE A 244 -22.84 22.48 19.58
C ILE A 244 -22.84 21.50 18.39
N LEU A 245 -23.74 20.52 18.37
CA LEU A 245 -23.89 19.55 17.28
C LEU A 245 -24.25 20.25 15.97
N THR A 246 -25.19 21.19 16.00
CA THR A 246 -25.56 21.99 14.82
C THR A 246 -24.37 22.78 14.28
N ALA A 247 -23.58 23.43 15.15
CA ALA A 247 -22.39 24.15 14.72
C ALA A 247 -21.32 23.21 14.15
N LYS A 248 -21.17 22.00 14.72
CA LYS A 248 -20.27 20.96 14.21
C LYS A 248 -20.69 20.51 12.81
N PHE A 249 -21.97 20.24 12.58
CA PHE A 249 -22.47 19.84 11.26
C PHE A 249 -22.36 20.95 10.21
N LYS A 250 -22.68 22.21 10.55
CA LYS A 250 -22.47 23.34 9.63
C LYS A 250 -21.01 23.49 9.23
N LYS A 251 -20.10 23.33 10.20
CA LYS A 251 -18.66 23.36 9.95
C LYS A 251 -18.25 22.21 9.03
N ALA A 252 -18.68 20.98 9.31
CA ALA A 252 -18.37 19.82 8.50
C ALA A 252 -18.91 19.97 7.06
N GLU A 253 -20.15 20.41 6.89
CA GLU A 253 -20.75 20.70 5.57
C GLU A 253 -19.95 21.76 4.80
N SER A 254 -19.53 22.84 5.46
CA SER A 254 -18.73 23.90 4.83
C SER A 254 -17.30 23.45 4.46
N GLN A 255 -16.80 22.41 5.12
CA GLN A 255 -15.47 21.85 4.90
C GLN A 255 -15.48 20.68 3.92
N ALA A 256 -16.67 20.15 3.57
CA ALA A 256 -16.81 19.03 2.66
C ALA A 256 -16.32 19.40 1.26
N ARG A 257 -15.34 18.64 0.76
CA ARG A 257 -14.62 18.93 -0.49
C ARG A 257 -15.23 18.19 -1.68
N ASP A 258 -15.77 16.99 -1.43
CA ASP A 258 -16.34 16.12 -2.45
C ASP A 258 -17.63 15.43 -1.98
N VAL A 259 -18.14 14.55 -2.84
CA VAL A 259 -19.39 13.81 -2.63
C VAL A 259 -19.28 12.86 -1.45
N CYS A 260 -18.11 12.25 -1.26
CA CYS A 260 -17.84 11.34 -0.14
C CYS A 260 -17.95 12.09 1.19
N ASP A 261 -17.36 13.30 1.29
CA ASP A 261 -17.47 14.13 2.50
C ASP A 261 -18.93 14.57 2.75
N LEU A 262 -19.63 15.03 1.71
CA LEU A 262 -21.03 15.47 1.83
C LEU A 262 -21.95 14.33 2.24
N LYS A 263 -21.77 13.12 1.66
CA LYS A 263 -22.49 11.91 2.07
C LYS A 263 -22.26 11.63 3.55
N GLN A 264 -21.02 11.64 4.03
CA GLN A 264 -20.74 11.37 5.44
C GLN A 264 -21.40 12.41 6.37
N VAL A 265 -21.39 13.69 5.98
CA VAL A 265 -22.11 14.73 6.73
C VAL A 265 -23.61 14.44 6.76
N ALA A 266 -24.21 14.07 5.63
CA ALA A 266 -25.62 13.74 5.52
C ALA A 266 -26.00 12.48 6.33
N ASP A 267 -25.18 11.43 6.30
CA ASP A 267 -25.37 10.22 7.10
C ASP A 267 -25.39 10.56 8.59
N ASN A 268 -24.40 11.32 9.05
CA ASN A 268 -24.30 11.70 10.45
C ASN A 268 -25.47 12.61 10.88
N LEU A 269 -25.97 13.48 9.98
CA LEU A 269 -27.17 14.30 10.22
C LEU A 269 -28.43 13.42 10.36
N ALA A 270 -28.57 12.42 9.47
CA ALA A 270 -29.71 11.51 9.51
C ALA A 270 -29.68 10.62 10.76
N GLU A 271 -28.50 10.15 11.17
CA GLU A 271 -28.30 9.39 12.42
C GLU A 271 -28.61 10.25 13.66
N ALA A 272 -28.23 11.53 13.63
CA ALA A 272 -28.59 12.50 14.66
C ALA A 272 -30.09 12.88 14.66
N GLY A 273 -30.87 12.40 13.68
CA GLY A 273 -32.32 12.57 13.58
C GLY A 273 -32.80 13.72 12.68
N ASP A 274 -31.89 14.56 12.16
CA ASP A 274 -32.25 15.66 11.25
C ASP A 274 -32.26 15.21 9.79
N LYS A 275 -33.29 14.44 9.45
CA LYS A 275 -33.49 13.89 8.10
C LYS A 275 -33.76 14.95 7.03
N GLU A 276 -34.30 16.12 7.42
CA GLU A 276 -34.57 17.20 6.47
C GLU A 276 -33.29 17.90 6.03
N TRP A 277 -32.37 18.17 6.96
CA TRP A 277 -31.07 18.70 6.61
C TRP A 277 -30.24 17.66 5.86
N ALA A 278 -30.22 16.41 6.32
CA ALA A 278 -29.56 15.31 5.61
C ALA A 278 -30.01 15.23 4.14
N ARG A 279 -31.32 15.31 3.87
CA ARG A 279 -31.87 15.34 2.50
C ARG A 279 -31.29 16.47 1.65
N LYS A 280 -31.14 17.69 2.19
CA LYS A 280 -30.54 18.82 1.45
C LYS A 280 -29.06 18.58 1.15
N VAL A 281 -28.32 18.02 2.10
CA VAL A 281 -26.90 17.70 1.92
C VAL A 281 -26.74 16.58 0.88
N TYR A 282 -27.59 15.56 0.89
CA TYR A 282 -27.59 14.53 -0.16
C TYR A 282 -27.93 15.09 -1.55
N GLN A 283 -28.86 16.03 -1.67
CA GLN A 283 -29.15 16.70 -2.96
C GLN A 283 -27.92 17.45 -3.48
N ASN A 284 -27.23 18.19 -2.62
CA ASN A 284 -25.97 18.85 -2.96
C ASN A 284 -24.87 17.84 -3.34
N ALA A 285 -24.82 16.69 -2.66
CA ALA A 285 -23.91 15.60 -3.01
C ALA A 285 -24.23 15.01 -4.39
N GLU A 286 -25.52 14.82 -4.71
CA GLU A 286 -25.98 14.32 -6.01
C GLU A 286 -25.55 15.23 -7.17
N ASP A 287 -25.73 16.55 -7.01
CA ASP A 287 -25.34 17.54 -8.02
C ASP A 287 -23.83 17.55 -8.29
N LYS A 288 -23.02 17.13 -7.31
CA LYS A 288 -21.56 17.07 -7.39
C LYS A 288 -21.02 15.69 -7.76
N ALA A 289 -21.86 14.66 -7.79
CA ALA A 289 -21.44 13.30 -8.08
C ALA A 289 -20.88 13.22 -9.50
N GLN A 290 -19.67 12.68 -9.64
CA GLN A 290 -18.97 12.63 -10.93
C GLN A 290 -19.05 11.23 -11.53
N ASP A 291 -18.81 10.21 -10.71
CA ASP A 291 -18.67 8.82 -11.16
C ASP A 291 -19.81 7.90 -10.67
N SER A 292 -19.84 6.66 -11.16
CA SER A 292 -20.81 5.64 -10.77
C SER A 292 -20.70 5.26 -9.29
N LEU A 293 -19.51 5.32 -8.70
CA LEU A 293 -19.27 4.89 -7.33
C LEU A 293 -19.87 5.88 -6.34
N ASP A 294 -19.65 7.17 -6.57
CA ASP A 294 -20.25 8.28 -5.83
C ASP A 294 -21.78 8.17 -5.82
N LEU A 295 -22.38 7.97 -7.00
CA LEU A 295 -23.84 7.81 -7.13
C LEU A 295 -24.34 6.53 -6.44
N ASN A 296 -23.62 5.41 -6.57
CA ASN A 296 -24.00 4.16 -5.94
C ASN A 296 -24.08 4.29 -4.41
N TRP A 297 -23.02 4.80 -3.78
CA TRP A 297 -22.97 4.94 -2.32
C TRP A 297 -23.90 6.04 -1.81
N LEU A 298 -24.12 7.09 -2.60
CA LEU A 298 -25.11 8.10 -2.28
C LEU A 298 -26.53 7.50 -2.27
N ALA A 299 -26.90 6.75 -3.30
CA ALA A 299 -28.19 6.05 -3.37
C ALA A 299 -28.37 5.06 -2.22
N TYR A 300 -27.33 4.30 -1.90
CA TYR A 300 -27.33 3.37 -0.77
C TYR A 300 -27.64 4.10 0.55
N SER A 301 -26.91 5.18 0.83
CA SER A 301 -27.13 6.02 2.02
C SER A 301 -28.53 6.61 2.05
N ILE A 302 -29.04 7.16 0.95
CA ILE A 302 -30.40 7.72 0.88
C ILE A 302 -31.44 6.64 1.21
N SER A 303 -31.28 5.43 0.66
CA SER A 303 -32.20 4.33 0.95
C SER A 303 -32.15 3.92 2.42
N ILE A 304 -30.97 3.78 3.01
CA ILE A 304 -30.81 3.30 4.39
C ILE A 304 -31.17 4.39 5.41
N ALA A 305 -30.61 5.60 5.26
CA ALA A 305 -30.74 6.69 6.23
C ALA A 305 -32.10 7.37 6.16
N LEU A 306 -32.63 7.60 4.95
CA LEU A 306 -33.90 8.29 4.76
C LEU A 306 -35.09 7.33 4.54
N GLY A 307 -34.84 6.10 4.11
CA GLY A 307 -35.92 5.17 3.70
C GLY A 307 -36.53 5.53 2.34
N ASP A 308 -35.86 6.37 1.54
CA ASP A 308 -36.39 6.90 0.28
C ASP A 308 -35.93 6.05 -0.91
N THR A 309 -36.61 4.92 -1.11
CA THR A 309 -36.25 3.92 -2.12
C THR A 309 -36.46 4.40 -3.55
N GLU A 310 -37.43 5.29 -3.80
CA GLU A 310 -37.70 5.84 -5.13
C GLU A 310 -36.60 6.82 -5.56
N TRP A 311 -36.14 7.67 -4.65
CA TRP A 311 -35.00 8.55 -4.94
C TRP A 311 -33.71 7.75 -5.13
N ALA A 312 -33.45 6.79 -4.24
CA ALA A 312 -32.30 5.89 -4.38
C ALA A 312 -32.32 5.16 -5.73
N LYS A 313 -33.48 4.64 -6.17
CA LYS A 313 -33.66 4.01 -7.48
C LYS A 313 -33.31 4.93 -8.64
N SER A 314 -33.73 6.20 -8.59
CA SER A 314 -33.37 7.18 -9.62
C SER A 314 -31.87 7.43 -9.69
N ILE A 315 -31.19 7.51 -8.54
CA ILE A 315 -29.74 7.70 -8.49
C ILE A 315 -29.01 6.44 -8.97
N TYR A 316 -29.46 5.24 -8.60
CA TYR A 316 -28.88 3.99 -9.12
C TYR A 316 -28.99 3.87 -10.65
N GLN A 317 -30.05 4.40 -11.28
CA GLN A 317 -30.14 4.45 -12.75
C GLN A 317 -29.05 5.36 -13.33
N LYS A 318 -28.83 6.53 -12.72
CA LYS A 318 -27.72 7.42 -13.11
C LYS A 318 -26.36 6.75 -12.90
N ALA A 319 -26.21 5.95 -11.84
CA ALA A 319 -25.00 5.17 -11.59
C ALA A 319 -24.79 4.11 -12.70
N GLU A 320 -25.83 3.36 -13.08
CA GLU A 320 -25.74 2.38 -14.19
C GLU A 320 -25.28 3.05 -15.50
N ASP A 321 -25.79 4.24 -15.80
CA ASP A 321 -25.42 4.99 -17.02
C ASP A 321 -23.96 5.49 -17.01
N ARG A 322 -23.36 5.65 -15.82
CA ARG A 322 -21.98 6.11 -15.63
C ARG A 322 -21.00 4.99 -15.27
N ALA A 323 -21.46 3.74 -15.20
CA ALA A 323 -20.60 2.62 -14.87
C ALA A 323 -19.60 2.36 -16.02
N GLU A 324 -18.31 2.40 -15.71
CA GLU A 324 -17.25 2.24 -16.71
C GLU A 324 -16.53 0.89 -16.61
N SER A 325 -16.66 0.19 -15.48
CA SER A 325 -16.03 -1.10 -15.27
C SER A 325 -17.00 -2.17 -14.78
N SER A 326 -16.59 -3.43 -14.93
CA SER A 326 -17.31 -4.57 -14.36
C SER A 326 -17.43 -4.46 -12.83
N LEU A 327 -16.43 -3.89 -12.16
CA LEU A 327 -16.48 -3.59 -10.73
C LEU A 327 -17.58 -2.58 -10.35
N ASP A 328 -17.77 -1.50 -11.12
CA ASP A 328 -18.84 -0.53 -10.87
C ASP A 328 -20.21 -1.21 -10.93
N LEU A 329 -20.41 -2.03 -11.95
CA LEU A 329 -21.65 -2.78 -12.17
C LEU A 329 -21.90 -3.81 -11.05
N ASN A 330 -20.84 -4.47 -10.56
CA ASN A 330 -20.93 -5.43 -9.47
C ASN A 330 -21.37 -4.75 -8.16
N TRP A 331 -20.69 -3.69 -7.75
CA TRP A 331 -21.05 -2.95 -6.54
C TRP A 331 -22.44 -2.34 -6.64
N LEU A 332 -22.80 -1.79 -7.80
CA LEU A 332 -24.14 -1.26 -8.05
C LEU A 332 -25.22 -2.33 -7.88
N ALA A 333 -25.01 -3.51 -8.47
CA ALA A 333 -25.94 -4.63 -8.36
C ALA A 333 -26.12 -5.07 -6.90
N TYR A 334 -25.01 -5.19 -6.16
CA TYR A 334 -25.04 -5.55 -4.74
C TYR A 334 -25.85 -4.52 -3.93
N SER A 335 -25.57 -3.24 -4.10
CA SER A 335 -26.29 -2.14 -3.43
C SER A 335 -27.78 -2.14 -3.76
N ILE A 336 -28.17 -2.35 -5.03
CA ILE A 336 -29.57 -2.47 -5.45
C ILE A 336 -30.25 -3.67 -4.78
N SER A 337 -29.56 -4.81 -4.70
CA SER A 337 -30.09 -6.01 -4.05
C SER A 337 -30.38 -5.75 -2.56
N GLU A 338 -29.40 -5.23 -1.84
CA GLU A 338 -29.49 -4.95 -0.40
C GLU A 338 -30.56 -3.90 -0.07
N THR A 339 -30.67 -2.85 -0.88
CA THR A 339 -31.51 -1.68 -0.55
C THR A 339 -32.90 -1.73 -1.16
N LEU A 340 -33.03 -2.20 -2.40
CA LEU A 340 -34.30 -2.22 -3.13
C LEU A 340 -34.90 -3.63 -3.24
N GLY A 341 -34.10 -4.68 -3.07
CA GLY A 341 -34.54 -6.07 -3.28
C GLY A 341 -34.89 -6.39 -4.74
N ASP A 342 -34.48 -5.56 -5.71
CA ASP A 342 -34.79 -5.77 -7.13
C ASP A 342 -33.87 -6.85 -7.73
N THR A 343 -34.26 -8.10 -7.52
CA THR A 343 -33.53 -9.29 -7.98
C THR A 343 -33.37 -9.35 -9.50
N LYS A 344 -34.31 -8.79 -10.29
CA LYS A 344 -34.24 -8.81 -11.76
C LYS A 344 -33.17 -7.84 -12.25
N TRP A 345 -33.16 -6.62 -11.70
CA TRP A 345 -32.18 -5.62 -12.05
C TRP A 345 -30.78 -6.02 -11.59
N THR A 346 -30.67 -6.50 -10.35
CA THR A 346 -29.43 -7.07 -9.79
C THR A 346 -28.85 -8.14 -10.72
N ARG A 347 -29.65 -9.14 -11.12
CA ARG A 347 -29.20 -10.22 -12.01
C ARG A 347 -28.76 -9.72 -13.39
N LYS A 348 -29.42 -8.68 -13.93
CA LYS A 348 -29.02 -8.04 -15.20
C LYS A 348 -27.64 -7.38 -15.07
N LEU A 349 -27.40 -6.66 -13.99
CA LEU A 349 -26.14 -5.95 -13.76
C LEU A 349 -24.97 -6.91 -13.49
N PHE A 350 -25.17 -7.95 -12.67
CA PHE A 350 -24.16 -9.00 -12.50
C PHE A 350 -23.79 -9.68 -13.81
N LYS A 351 -24.75 -9.94 -14.72
CA LYS A 351 -24.43 -10.47 -16.06
C LYS A 351 -23.60 -9.50 -16.88
N LYS A 352 -23.94 -8.20 -16.89
CA LYS A 352 -23.12 -7.18 -17.57
C LYS A 352 -21.69 -7.13 -17.00
N SER A 353 -21.55 -7.23 -15.67
CA SER A 353 -20.27 -7.31 -14.96
C SER A 353 -19.49 -8.57 -15.38
N GLU A 354 -20.17 -9.71 -15.56
CA GLU A 354 -19.56 -10.97 -16.00
C GLU A 354 -19.04 -10.95 -17.45
N ASP A 355 -19.66 -10.14 -18.32
CA ASP A 355 -19.36 -10.11 -19.76
C ASP A 355 -18.11 -9.29 -20.10
N ALA A 356 -17.70 -8.35 -19.24
CA ALA A 356 -16.56 -7.45 -19.49
C ALA A 356 -15.66 -7.26 -18.24
N PRO A 357 -15.09 -8.35 -17.67
CA PRO A 357 -14.19 -8.24 -16.54
C PRO A 357 -12.84 -7.65 -16.97
N GLY A 358 -12.32 -6.69 -16.20
CA GLY A 358 -10.96 -6.17 -16.42
C GLY A 358 -9.90 -7.21 -16.05
N ASN A 359 -10.10 -7.91 -14.94
CA ASN A 359 -9.15 -8.90 -14.41
C ASN A 359 -9.88 -10.08 -13.74
N ILE A 360 -9.12 -11.11 -13.34
CA ILE A 360 -9.70 -12.30 -12.69
C ILE A 360 -10.32 -11.98 -11.31
N ARG A 361 -9.86 -10.92 -10.65
CA ARG A 361 -10.34 -10.51 -9.33
C ARG A 361 -11.76 -9.96 -9.40
N GLU A 362 -12.07 -9.15 -10.41
CA GLU A 362 -13.44 -8.69 -10.64
C GLU A 362 -14.41 -9.88 -10.84
N LEU A 363 -13.95 -10.97 -11.46
CA LEU A 363 -14.74 -12.21 -11.55
C LEU A 363 -14.88 -12.93 -10.21
N CYS A 364 -13.84 -13.00 -9.39
CA CYS A 364 -13.92 -13.56 -8.04
C CYS A 364 -14.89 -12.74 -7.15
N ASP A 365 -14.77 -11.41 -7.16
CA ASP A 365 -15.64 -10.50 -6.40
C ASP A 365 -17.10 -10.61 -6.87
N LEU A 366 -17.31 -10.74 -8.18
CA LEU A 366 -18.64 -11.00 -8.75
C LEU A 366 -19.20 -12.37 -8.31
N ALA A 367 -18.38 -13.42 -8.32
CA ALA A 367 -18.79 -14.75 -7.91
C ALA A 367 -19.22 -14.79 -6.44
N ASP A 368 -18.47 -14.11 -5.57
CA ASP A 368 -18.81 -13.91 -4.16
C ASP A 368 -20.11 -13.12 -4.00
N SER A 369 -20.26 -12.02 -4.75
CA SER A 369 -21.47 -11.20 -4.73
C SER A 369 -22.71 -11.99 -5.17
N ILE A 370 -22.59 -12.84 -6.19
CA ILE A 370 -23.65 -13.76 -6.63
C ILE A 370 -23.97 -14.79 -5.54
N ALA A 371 -22.95 -15.33 -4.87
CA ALA A 371 -23.13 -16.33 -3.83
C ALA A 371 -23.87 -15.76 -2.61
N GLU A 372 -23.47 -14.57 -2.16
CA GLU A 372 -24.10 -13.87 -1.04
C GLU A 372 -25.52 -13.43 -1.39
N THR A 373 -25.72 -12.89 -2.59
CA THR A 373 -27.00 -12.30 -3.00
C THR A 373 -28.05 -13.35 -3.37
N PHE A 374 -27.67 -14.36 -4.15
CA PHE A 374 -28.61 -15.32 -4.73
C PHE A 374 -28.45 -16.75 -4.20
N GLY A 375 -27.33 -17.09 -3.57
CA GLY A 375 -27.01 -18.48 -3.21
C GLY A 375 -26.93 -19.42 -4.42
N ASP A 376 -26.79 -18.86 -5.64
CA ASP A 376 -26.84 -19.56 -6.93
C ASP A 376 -25.50 -20.26 -7.20
N LYS A 377 -25.33 -21.43 -6.57
CA LYS A 377 -24.06 -22.19 -6.62
C LYS A 377 -23.61 -22.53 -8.03
N GLU A 378 -24.54 -22.81 -8.95
CA GLU A 378 -24.19 -23.14 -10.33
C GLU A 378 -23.58 -21.92 -11.03
N TRP A 379 -24.21 -20.75 -10.88
CA TRP A 379 -23.72 -19.52 -11.47
C TRP A 379 -22.39 -19.09 -10.85
N THR A 380 -22.29 -19.07 -9.52
CA THR A 380 -21.05 -18.75 -8.80
C THR A 380 -19.87 -19.62 -9.25
N LEU A 381 -20.05 -20.95 -9.31
CA LEU A 381 -18.99 -21.86 -9.79
C LEU A 381 -18.68 -21.66 -11.27
N GLY A 382 -19.67 -21.25 -12.07
CA GLY A 382 -19.48 -20.86 -13.47
C GLY A 382 -18.58 -19.64 -13.62
N VAL A 383 -18.80 -18.59 -12.82
CA VAL A 383 -17.96 -17.37 -12.82
C VAL A 383 -16.54 -17.68 -12.34
N TYR A 384 -16.38 -18.48 -11.28
CA TYR A 384 -15.05 -18.91 -10.85
C TYR A 384 -14.28 -19.71 -11.92
N LYS A 385 -14.96 -20.54 -12.71
CA LYS A 385 -14.34 -21.22 -13.87
C LYS A 385 -13.95 -20.24 -14.98
N LYS A 386 -14.71 -19.18 -15.19
CA LYS A 386 -14.31 -18.11 -16.12
C LYS A 386 -13.03 -17.42 -15.63
N ALA A 387 -12.92 -17.16 -14.33
CA ALA A 387 -11.70 -16.62 -13.72
C ALA A 387 -10.51 -17.57 -13.93
N GLU A 388 -10.70 -18.88 -13.72
CA GLU A 388 -9.67 -19.90 -13.97
C GLU A 388 -9.18 -19.90 -15.42
N ASN A 389 -10.08 -19.76 -16.39
CA ASN A 389 -9.73 -19.76 -17.81
C ASN A 389 -9.01 -18.49 -18.26
N ARG A 390 -9.19 -17.38 -17.53
CA ARG A 390 -8.54 -16.09 -17.81
C ARG A 390 -7.20 -15.94 -17.11
N ALA A 391 -6.97 -16.66 -16.00
CA ALA A 391 -5.72 -16.59 -15.26
C ALA A 391 -4.53 -17.08 -16.10
N GLU A 392 -3.46 -16.28 -16.12
CA GLU A 392 -2.22 -16.55 -16.85
C GLU A 392 -0.98 -16.50 -15.94
N ALA A 393 -1.03 -15.72 -14.86
CA ALA A 393 0.09 -15.47 -13.96
C ALA A 393 0.03 -16.27 -12.65
N TYR A 394 1.19 -16.43 -12.00
CA TYR A 394 1.32 -17.07 -10.68
C TYR A 394 0.34 -16.49 -9.65
N SER A 395 0.31 -15.16 -9.51
CA SER A 395 -0.50 -14.48 -8.49
C SER A 395 -1.99 -14.70 -8.71
N GLU A 396 -2.41 -14.78 -9.97
CA GLU A 396 -3.81 -14.99 -10.34
C GLU A 396 -4.28 -16.40 -9.97
N PHE A 397 -3.48 -17.42 -10.29
CA PHE A 397 -3.79 -18.80 -9.89
C PHE A 397 -3.77 -18.97 -8.37
N GLN A 398 -2.82 -18.33 -7.68
CA GLN A 398 -2.75 -18.37 -6.21
C GLN A 398 -3.98 -17.70 -5.57
N GLU A 399 -4.37 -16.51 -6.06
CA GLU A 399 -5.54 -15.77 -5.57
C GLU A 399 -6.83 -16.59 -5.76
N LEU A 400 -7.00 -17.15 -6.95
CA LEU A 400 -8.15 -17.99 -7.24
C LEU A 400 -8.17 -19.25 -6.35
N ALA A 401 -7.02 -19.90 -6.14
CA ALA A 401 -6.92 -21.06 -5.24
C ALA A 401 -7.27 -20.71 -3.80
N ASP A 402 -6.80 -19.55 -3.33
CA ASP A 402 -7.09 -19.02 -2.00
C ASP A 402 -8.60 -18.79 -1.83
N SER A 403 -9.25 -18.13 -2.81
CA SER A 403 -10.68 -17.87 -2.77
C SER A 403 -11.52 -19.16 -2.78
N ILE A 404 -11.22 -20.08 -3.70
CA ILE A 404 -11.90 -21.39 -3.77
C ILE A 404 -11.77 -22.17 -2.46
N TYR A 405 -10.60 -22.12 -1.82
CA TYR A 405 -10.40 -22.77 -0.52
C TYR A 405 -11.22 -22.10 0.58
N GLU A 406 -11.12 -20.78 0.73
CA GLU A 406 -11.70 -20.04 1.86
C GLU A 406 -13.22 -19.94 1.75
N LYS A 407 -13.75 -19.72 0.56
CA LYS A 407 -15.18 -19.46 0.33
C LYS A 407 -15.98 -20.72 0.05
N HIS A 408 -15.39 -21.69 -0.66
CA HIS A 408 -16.09 -22.91 -1.07
C HIS A 408 -15.63 -24.17 -0.34
N GLY A 409 -14.47 -24.15 0.31
CA GLY A 409 -13.92 -25.33 0.97
C GLY A 409 -13.53 -26.45 0.00
N ASP A 410 -13.51 -26.21 -1.33
CA ASP A 410 -13.12 -27.22 -2.32
C ASP A 410 -11.59 -27.35 -2.36
N LYS A 411 -11.08 -28.12 -1.41
CA LYS A 411 -9.65 -28.40 -1.28
C LYS A 411 -9.05 -29.07 -2.53
N LYS A 412 -9.86 -29.81 -3.30
CA LYS A 412 -9.39 -30.53 -4.47
C LYS A 412 -9.18 -29.58 -5.64
N TRP A 413 -10.10 -28.64 -5.85
CA TRP A 413 -9.95 -27.62 -6.88
C TRP A 413 -8.86 -26.63 -6.52
N ALA A 414 -8.84 -26.14 -5.27
CA ALA A 414 -7.76 -25.27 -4.79
C ALA A 414 -6.37 -25.91 -5.01
N ARG A 415 -6.21 -27.22 -4.74
CA ARG A 415 -4.96 -27.94 -5.02
C ARG A 415 -4.54 -27.89 -6.49
N LYS A 416 -5.46 -28.13 -7.42
CA LYS A 416 -5.17 -28.06 -8.86
C LYS A 416 -4.76 -26.65 -9.29
N LEU A 417 -5.37 -25.62 -8.69
CA LEU A 417 -5.02 -24.24 -8.96
C LEU A 417 -3.63 -23.90 -8.39
N TYR A 418 -3.27 -24.41 -7.21
CA TYR A 418 -1.91 -24.29 -6.69
C TYR A 418 -0.87 -25.02 -7.56
N GLU A 419 -1.21 -26.17 -8.13
CA GLU A 419 -0.34 -26.86 -9.11
C GLU A 419 -0.11 -25.96 -10.34
N LYS A 420 -1.17 -25.34 -10.88
CA LYS A 420 -1.04 -24.36 -11.97
C LYS A 420 -0.22 -23.14 -11.56
N ALA A 421 -0.39 -22.64 -10.33
CA ALA A 421 0.42 -21.55 -9.81
C ALA A 421 1.90 -21.95 -9.76
N GLU A 422 2.21 -23.17 -9.31
CA GLU A 422 3.57 -23.71 -9.27
C GLU A 422 4.24 -23.75 -10.65
N ASP A 423 3.49 -24.10 -11.69
CA ASP A 423 3.97 -24.12 -13.07
C ASP A 423 4.28 -22.72 -13.60
N LYS A 424 3.67 -21.69 -13.01
CA LYS A 424 3.87 -20.27 -13.34
C LYS A 424 4.84 -19.55 -12.41
N ALA A 425 5.34 -20.22 -11.37
CA ALA A 425 6.28 -19.63 -10.42
C ALA A 425 7.61 -19.31 -11.11
N GLU A 426 8.06 -18.06 -10.99
CA GLU A 426 9.29 -17.60 -11.66
C GLU A 426 10.51 -17.62 -10.73
N ASP A 427 10.28 -17.56 -9.42
CA ASP A 427 11.32 -17.35 -8.42
C ASP A 427 11.07 -18.14 -7.12
N SER A 428 12.09 -18.16 -6.25
CA SER A 428 12.01 -18.79 -4.93
C SER A 428 10.93 -18.18 -4.04
N SER A 429 10.65 -16.88 -4.19
CA SER A 429 9.58 -16.21 -3.44
C SER A 429 8.21 -16.80 -3.76
N ASP A 430 7.91 -17.06 -5.04
CA ASP A 430 6.66 -17.69 -5.47
C ASP A 430 6.49 -19.07 -4.88
N LEU A 431 7.53 -19.89 -4.96
CA LEU A 431 7.48 -21.24 -4.46
C LEU A 431 7.34 -21.27 -2.93
N LEU A 432 8.01 -20.35 -2.22
CA LEU A 432 7.83 -20.18 -0.78
C LEU A 432 6.42 -19.71 -0.42
N SER A 433 5.89 -18.75 -1.16
CA SER A 433 4.54 -18.23 -0.97
C SER A 433 3.48 -19.33 -1.14
N LEU A 434 3.70 -20.21 -2.12
CA LEU A 434 2.87 -21.34 -2.46
C LEU A 434 2.96 -22.45 -1.41
N VAL A 435 4.17 -22.84 -1.01
CA VAL A 435 4.37 -23.94 -0.05
C VAL A 435 3.71 -23.63 1.27
N GLU A 436 3.78 -22.38 1.72
CA GLU A 436 3.13 -22.00 2.95
C GLU A 436 1.60 -21.99 2.84
N CYS A 437 1.03 -21.63 1.67
CA CYS A 437 -0.42 -21.81 1.45
C CYS A 437 -0.79 -23.29 1.59
N ILE A 438 0.01 -24.19 1.01
CA ILE A 438 -0.23 -25.63 1.07
C ILE A 438 -0.11 -26.15 2.51
N CYS A 439 0.90 -25.72 3.27
CA CYS A 439 1.06 -26.06 4.68
C CYS A 439 -0.12 -25.58 5.54
N GLU A 440 -0.56 -24.33 5.36
CA GLU A 440 -1.63 -23.73 6.16
C GLU A 440 -3.01 -24.29 5.81
N LYS A 441 -3.28 -24.60 4.53
CA LYS A 441 -4.64 -24.87 4.03
C LYS A 441 -4.88 -26.33 3.65
N ILE A 442 -3.91 -26.98 3.02
CA ILE A 442 -4.10 -28.30 2.41
C ILE A 442 -3.57 -29.43 3.30
N ASP A 443 -2.65 -29.13 4.23
CA ASP A 443 -1.99 -30.08 5.13
C ASP A 443 -1.43 -31.30 4.36
N ASN A 444 -0.58 -31.03 3.37
CA ASN A 444 0.13 -32.05 2.60
C ASN A 444 1.64 -31.82 2.76
N LYS A 445 2.23 -32.52 3.74
CA LYS A 445 3.63 -32.36 4.11
C LYS A 445 4.59 -32.85 3.04
N GLU A 446 4.26 -33.95 2.35
CA GLU A 446 5.08 -34.51 1.28
C GLU A 446 5.21 -33.50 0.13
N ARG A 447 4.07 -32.95 -0.32
CA ARG A 447 4.08 -31.92 -1.38
C ARG A 447 4.78 -30.66 -0.92
N ALA A 448 4.63 -30.28 0.35
CA ALA A 448 5.33 -29.13 0.88
C ALA A 448 6.86 -29.32 0.77
N ILE A 449 7.39 -30.48 1.15
CA ILE A 449 8.81 -30.81 1.04
C ILE A 449 9.30 -30.71 -0.41
N GLU A 450 8.53 -31.21 -1.38
CA GLU A 450 8.88 -31.11 -2.81
C GLU A 450 9.02 -29.64 -3.26
N ILE A 451 8.07 -28.79 -2.89
CA ILE A 451 8.09 -27.38 -3.25
C ILE A 451 9.19 -26.63 -2.51
N TYR A 452 9.50 -26.96 -1.24
CA TYR A 452 10.66 -26.40 -0.53
C TYR A 452 11.97 -26.74 -1.25
N ASN A 453 12.15 -27.97 -1.73
CA ASN A 453 13.34 -28.34 -2.50
C ASN A 453 13.45 -27.52 -3.81
N LYS A 454 12.31 -27.29 -4.49
CA LYS A 454 12.25 -26.45 -5.70
C LYS A 454 12.53 -24.98 -5.39
N ALA A 455 12.02 -24.48 -4.26
CA ALA A 455 12.26 -23.11 -3.81
C ALA A 455 13.73 -22.90 -3.42
N GLU A 456 14.37 -23.88 -2.78
CA GLU A 456 15.80 -23.85 -2.46
C GLU A 456 16.67 -23.88 -3.71
N SER A 457 16.32 -24.66 -4.74
CA SER A 457 17.10 -24.73 -5.98
C SER A 457 16.98 -23.47 -6.85
N THR A 458 15.94 -22.68 -6.63
CA THR A 458 15.68 -21.40 -7.32
C THR A 458 16.05 -20.18 -6.46
N ALA A 459 16.53 -20.38 -5.24
CA ALA A 459 16.97 -19.29 -4.36
C ALA A 459 18.27 -18.67 -4.90
N ILE A 460 18.28 -17.35 -5.06
CA ILE A 460 19.38 -16.64 -5.70
C ILE A 460 20.08 -15.69 -4.73
N ASN A 461 19.43 -15.19 -3.69
CA ASN A 461 20.01 -14.23 -2.74
C ASN A 461 19.90 -14.69 -1.28
N SER A 462 20.63 -13.98 -0.41
CA SER A 462 20.78 -14.34 1.00
C SER A 462 19.43 -14.33 1.72
N ASP A 463 18.54 -13.39 1.35
CA ASP A 463 17.17 -13.28 1.86
C ASP A 463 16.31 -14.49 1.49
N ASP A 464 16.41 -14.98 0.25
CA ASP A 464 15.65 -16.14 -0.20
C ASP A 464 15.95 -17.37 0.68
N PHE A 465 17.22 -17.59 0.99
CA PHE A 465 17.62 -18.68 1.89
C PHE A 465 17.16 -18.47 3.33
N CYS A 466 17.21 -17.23 3.85
CA CYS A 466 16.67 -16.90 5.18
C CYS A 466 15.17 -17.19 5.25
N ASP A 467 14.39 -16.62 4.33
CA ASP A 467 12.95 -16.77 4.30
C ASP A 467 12.53 -18.25 4.23
N LEU A 468 13.24 -19.04 3.41
CA LEU A 468 13.02 -20.48 3.33
C LEU A 468 13.31 -21.17 4.67
N ALA A 469 14.42 -20.85 5.32
CA ALA A 469 14.82 -21.44 6.58
C ALA A 469 13.80 -21.17 7.71
N GLU A 470 13.35 -19.92 7.80
CA GLU A 470 12.32 -19.50 8.77
C GLU A 470 11.03 -20.27 8.57
N SER A 471 10.54 -20.29 7.33
CA SER A 471 9.30 -20.95 6.95
C SER A 471 9.35 -22.45 7.19
N LEU A 472 10.47 -23.08 6.86
CA LEU A 472 10.68 -24.51 7.01
C LEU A 472 10.70 -24.93 8.48
N CYS A 473 11.37 -24.15 9.34
CA CYS A 473 11.30 -24.32 10.79
C CYS A 473 9.86 -24.18 11.31
N LYS A 474 9.14 -23.15 10.87
CA LYS A 474 7.78 -22.87 11.34
C LYS A 474 6.78 -23.96 10.92
N ASN A 475 6.86 -24.41 9.67
CA ASN A 475 5.82 -25.24 9.05
C ASN A 475 6.14 -26.74 9.07
N LEU A 476 7.41 -27.12 8.93
CA LEU A 476 7.84 -28.52 8.94
C LEU A 476 8.57 -28.92 10.22
N GLY A 477 9.07 -27.96 11.01
CA GLY A 477 9.83 -28.23 12.23
C GLY A 477 11.24 -28.77 11.99
N ASP A 478 11.72 -28.80 10.74
CA ASP A 478 13.03 -29.34 10.37
C ASP A 478 14.13 -28.28 10.55
N LYS A 479 14.64 -28.22 11.78
CA LYS A 479 15.71 -27.30 12.17
C LYS A 479 17.03 -27.58 11.46
N GLU A 480 17.31 -28.83 11.11
CA GLU A 480 18.58 -29.20 10.48
C GLU A 480 18.65 -28.65 9.06
N TRP A 481 17.55 -28.72 8.32
CA TRP A 481 17.46 -28.11 7.00
C TRP A 481 17.50 -26.58 7.07
N ALA A 482 16.78 -25.97 8.00
CA ALA A 482 16.86 -24.53 8.21
C ALA A 482 18.30 -24.06 8.51
N VAL A 483 19.05 -24.77 9.36
CA VAL A 483 20.46 -24.49 9.62
C VAL A 483 21.31 -24.58 8.35
N ARG A 484 21.06 -25.56 7.47
CA ARG A 484 21.75 -25.66 6.17
C ARG A 484 21.46 -24.46 5.28
N LEU A 485 20.21 -24.00 5.24
CA LEU A 485 19.79 -22.82 4.47
C LEU A 485 20.42 -21.53 5.01
N TYR A 486 20.45 -21.32 6.33
CA TYR A 486 21.16 -20.17 6.91
C TYR A 486 22.66 -20.16 6.59
N LYS A 487 23.32 -21.33 6.52
CA LYS A 487 24.73 -21.40 6.09
C LYS A 487 24.91 -20.99 4.63
N LYS A 488 23.96 -21.36 3.77
CA LYS A 488 23.95 -20.92 2.36
C LYS A 488 23.73 -19.40 2.26
N SER A 489 22.82 -18.88 3.08
CA SER A 489 22.55 -17.44 3.20
C SER A 489 23.82 -16.66 3.57
N GLU A 490 24.54 -17.08 4.61
CA GLU A 490 25.79 -16.44 5.06
C GLU A 490 26.90 -16.53 3.99
N ALA A 491 27.14 -17.73 3.44
CA ALA A 491 28.17 -17.93 2.43
C ALA A 491 27.92 -17.08 1.17
N GLN A 492 26.66 -16.90 0.80
CA GLN A 492 26.32 -16.09 -0.35
C GLN A 492 26.47 -14.58 -0.09
N ALA A 493 26.07 -14.11 1.08
CA ALA A 493 26.27 -12.71 1.48
C ALA A 493 27.77 -12.37 1.44
N GLU A 494 28.63 -13.25 1.95
CA GLU A 494 30.09 -13.08 1.92
C GLU A 494 30.63 -13.01 0.48
N VAL A 495 30.17 -13.89 -0.42
CA VAL A 495 30.60 -13.88 -1.84
C VAL A 495 30.19 -12.59 -2.54
N ARG A 496 28.96 -12.09 -2.32
CA ARG A 496 28.48 -10.85 -2.94
C ARG A 496 29.15 -9.60 -2.38
N ALA A 497 29.49 -9.61 -1.10
CA ALA A 497 30.30 -8.57 -0.47
C ALA A 497 31.71 -8.50 -1.08
N GLN A 498 32.34 -9.66 -1.29
CA GLN A 498 33.66 -9.73 -1.94
C GLN A 498 33.62 -9.29 -3.41
N ALA A 499 32.52 -9.55 -4.11
CA ALA A 499 32.31 -9.12 -5.50
C ALA A 499 31.97 -7.62 -5.63
N GLY A 500 31.76 -6.90 -4.52
CA GLY A 500 31.34 -5.50 -4.51
C GLY A 500 29.93 -5.26 -5.08
N THR A 501 29.13 -6.33 -5.24
CA THR A 501 27.78 -6.28 -5.82
C THR A 501 26.70 -6.03 -4.77
N GLU A 502 26.98 -6.34 -3.50
CA GLU A 502 26.15 -5.97 -2.36
C GLU A 502 27.04 -5.51 -1.22
N VAL A 503 26.58 -4.52 -0.45
CA VAL A 503 27.19 -4.24 0.84
C VAL A 503 26.55 -5.22 1.80
N GLU A 504 27.32 -6.17 2.32
CA GLU A 504 26.89 -6.92 3.49
C GLU A 504 26.75 -5.90 4.62
N ASP A 505 25.53 -5.45 4.88
CA ASP A 505 25.23 -4.36 5.80
C ASP A 505 24.85 -4.89 7.19
N SER A 506 24.92 -3.99 8.18
CA SER A 506 24.63 -4.31 9.58
C SER A 506 23.19 -4.84 9.77
N SER A 507 22.24 -4.30 8.99
CA SER A 507 20.83 -4.60 9.13
C SER A 507 20.49 -6.04 8.73
N HIS A 508 21.11 -6.53 7.65
CA HIS A 508 20.96 -7.89 7.14
C HIS A 508 21.51 -8.91 8.13
N LEU A 509 22.73 -8.68 8.62
CA LEU A 509 23.37 -9.54 9.61
C LEU A 509 22.56 -9.60 10.92
N ARG A 510 22.03 -8.45 11.38
CA ARG A 510 21.16 -8.41 12.54
C ARG A 510 19.90 -9.25 12.32
N SER A 511 19.22 -9.10 11.18
CA SER A 511 18.02 -9.87 10.85
C SER A 511 18.31 -11.38 10.80
N LEU A 512 19.42 -11.78 10.17
CA LEU A 512 19.85 -13.19 10.17
C LEU A 512 20.07 -13.71 11.59
N ALA A 513 20.72 -12.93 12.46
CA ALA A 513 20.95 -13.30 13.84
C ALA A 513 19.65 -13.39 14.67
N ASP A 514 18.69 -12.49 14.45
CA ASP A 514 17.34 -12.57 15.03
C ASP A 514 16.69 -13.91 14.66
N SER A 515 16.71 -14.27 13.37
CA SER A 515 16.11 -15.49 12.86
C SER A 515 16.80 -16.76 13.39
N LEU A 516 18.13 -16.75 13.54
CA LEU A 516 18.88 -17.83 14.18
C LEU A 516 18.50 -18.02 15.66
N CYS A 517 18.20 -16.93 16.38
CA CYS A 517 17.71 -17.01 17.75
C CYS A 517 16.30 -17.59 17.84
N VAL A 518 15.41 -17.24 16.90
CA VAL A 518 13.99 -17.60 16.96
C VAL A 518 13.74 -19.03 16.47
N TYR A 519 14.23 -19.36 15.28
CA TYR A 519 13.77 -20.56 14.56
C TYR A 519 14.59 -21.81 14.89
N PRO A 520 15.92 -21.89 14.64
CA PRO A 520 16.69 -23.03 15.12
C PRO A 520 16.92 -22.95 16.63
N GLY A 521 16.93 -21.74 17.21
CA GLY A 521 17.24 -21.51 18.62
C GLY A 521 18.74 -21.49 18.91
N ASP A 522 19.59 -21.33 17.88
CA ASP A 522 21.05 -21.37 18.01
C ASP A 522 21.59 -20.00 18.43
N LYS A 523 21.44 -19.70 19.72
CA LYS A 523 21.97 -18.47 20.33
C LYS A 523 23.49 -18.34 20.21
N GLY A 524 24.21 -19.46 20.11
CA GLY A 524 25.67 -19.46 20.00
C GLY A 524 26.14 -18.95 18.65
N TRP A 525 25.49 -19.39 17.57
CA TRP A 525 25.75 -18.86 16.24
C TRP A 525 25.22 -17.43 16.08
N ALA A 526 23.99 -17.16 16.52
CA ALA A 526 23.41 -15.82 16.47
C ALA A 526 24.33 -14.78 17.13
N LYS A 527 24.95 -15.11 18.28
CA LYS A 527 25.94 -14.26 18.94
C LYS A 527 27.12 -13.85 18.04
N LYS A 528 27.63 -14.78 17.22
CA LYS A 528 28.72 -14.46 16.28
C LYS A 528 28.25 -13.56 15.14
N VAL A 529 27.03 -13.77 14.65
CA VAL A 529 26.45 -12.96 13.58
C VAL A 529 26.13 -11.54 14.08
N TYR A 530 25.61 -11.37 15.30
CA TYR A 530 25.44 -10.06 15.91
C TYR A 530 26.76 -9.30 16.09
N GLN A 531 27.87 -9.98 16.38
CA GLN A 531 29.19 -9.33 16.44
C GLN A 531 29.58 -8.77 15.07
N LYS A 532 29.42 -9.55 14.00
CA LYS A 532 29.63 -9.07 12.63
C LYS A 532 28.71 -7.88 12.32
N ALA A 533 27.44 -7.93 12.74
CA ALA A 533 26.49 -6.84 12.55
C ALA A 533 26.93 -5.55 13.26
N GLU A 534 27.41 -5.67 14.51
CA GLU A 534 27.93 -4.55 15.30
C GLU A 534 29.16 -3.90 14.64
N ASP A 535 30.08 -4.70 14.13
CA ASP A 535 31.30 -4.23 13.47
C ASP A 535 30.99 -3.43 12.20
N LYS A 536 29.83 -3.66 11.59
CA LYS A 536 29.35 -2.99 10.38
C LYS A 536 28.35 -1.86 10.62
N SER A 537 27.87 -1.68 11.85
CA SER A 537 26.95 -0.58 12.17
C SER A 537 27.67 0.77 12.09
N GLU A 538 27.08 1.75 11.43
CA GLU A 538 27.65 3.10 11.32
C GLU A 538 26.70 4.20 11.81
N THR A 539 25.40 3.93 11.76
CA THR A 539 24.32 4.88 12.04
C THR A 539 23.68 4.69 13.41
N PHE A 540 22.98 5.71 13.90
CA PHE A 540 22.19 5.66 15.13
C PHE A 540 21.19 4.48 15.14
N TYR A 541 20.43 4.31 14.04
CA TYR A 541 19.38 3.31 13.95
C TYR A 541 19.92 1.88 13.92
N GLU A 542 21.02 1.63 13.22
CA GLU A 542 21.66 0.31 13.18
C GLU A 542 22.11 -0.13 14.58
N PHE A 543 22.80 0.73 15.31
CA PHE A 543 23.20 0.42 16.69
C PHE A 543 21.99 0.25 17.61
N ARG A 544 20.98 1.12 17.50
CA ARG A 544 19.78 1.05 18.34
C ARG A 544 19.04 -0.27 18.13
N TRP A 545 18.71 -0.62 16.90
CA TRP A 545 18.01 -1.87 16.58
C TRP A 545 18.83 -3.10 16.96
N LEU A 546 20.14 -3.05 16.77
CA LEU A 546 21.02 -4.14 17.22
C LEU A 546 20.95 -4.32 18.74
N ALA A 547 20.98 -3.24 19.50
CA ALA A 547 20.85 -3.30 20.96
C ALA A 547 19.50 -3.87 21.40
N GLU A 548 18.40 -3.51 20.72
CA GLU A 548 17.07 -4.09 20.94
C GLU A 548 17.08 -5.60 20.69
N SER A 549 17.59 -6.04 19.54
CA SER A 549 17.75 -7.46 19.20
C SER A 549 18.57 -8.23 20.25
N LEU A 550 19.69 -7.68 20.72
CA LEU A 550 20.53 -8.31 21.75
C LEU A 550 19.76 -8.51 23.06
N CYS A 551 18.98 -7.51 23.48
CA CYS A 551 18.12 -7.62 24.66
C CYS A 551 17.02 -8.66 24.46
N GLU A 552 16.27 -8.59 23.36
CA GLU A 552 15.07 -9.40 23.14
C GLU A 552 15.41 -10.87 22.86
N ASN A 553 16.42 -11.12 22.04
CA ASN A 553 16.71 -12.46 21.51
C ASN A 553 17.77 -13.21 22.34
N LEU A 554 18.85 -12.52 22.74
CA LEU A 554 19.90 -13.13 23.56
C LEU A 554 19.68 -12.96 25.07
N GLY A 555 18.99 -11.89 25.49
CA GLY A 555 18.92 -11.50 26.90
C GLY A 555 20.24 -10.96 27.44
N ASP A 556 21.18 -10.57 26.56
CA ASP A 556 22.51 -10.09 26.94
C ASP A 556 22.47 -8.58 27.22
N MET A 557 21.99 -8.22 28.41
CA MET A 557 21.74 -6.83 28.82
C MET A 557 23.01 -5.99 28.88
N GLU A 558 24.15 -6.61 29.24
CA GLU A 558 25.44 -5.93 29.33
C GLU A 558 25.97 -5.56 27.95
N TRP A 559 25.84 -6.46 26.97
CA TRP A 559 26.23 -6.16 25.61
C TRP A 559 25.29 -5.13 24.97
N ALA A 560 23.98 -5.30 25.12
CA ALA A 560 23.00 -4.34 24.61
C ALA A 560 23.27 -2.93 25.15
N LYS A 561 23.60 -2.77 26.44
CA LYS A 561 23.97 -1.48 27.03
C LYS A 561 25.15 -0.81 26.34
N LYS A 562 26.19 -1.58 26.00
CA LYS A 562 27.37 -1.06 25.27
C LYS A 562 27.00 -0.63 23.86
N VAL A 563 26.14 -1.40 23.17
CA VAL A 563 25.68 -1.04 21.82
C VAL A 563 24.78 0.20 21.86
N TYR A 564 23.93 0.34 22.88
CA TYR A 564 23.14 1.56 23.11
C TYR A 564 23.99 2.81 23.28
N GLN A 565 25.10 2.72 24.02
CA GLN A 565 26.05 3.83 24.16
C GLN A 565 26.67 4.23 22.81
N LYS A 566 26.92 3.27 21.92
CA LYS A 566 27.36 3.56 20.55
C LYS A 566 26.27 4.28 19.75
N ALA A 567 25.00 3.87 19.89
CA ALA A 567 23.87 4.55 19.27
C ALA A 567 23.78 6.00 19.77
N GLU A 568 23.85 6.21 21.08
CA GLU A 568 23.81 7.54 21.70
C GLU A 568 24.90 8.48 21.17
N GLY A 569 26.14 7.97 21.01
CA GLY A 569 27.23 8.71 20.38
C GLY A 569 27.01 9.06 18.90
N LYS A 570 26.00 8.50 18.25
CA LYS A 570 25.62 8.75 16.85
C LYS A 570 24.31 9.54 16.70
N ALA A 571 23.59 9.82 17.80
CA ALA A 571 22.36 10.59 17.78
C ALA A 571 22.61 12.02 17.30
N LYS A 572 21.76 12.53 16.40
CA LYS A 572 21.94 13.88 15.82
C LYS A 572 20.77 14.81 16.13
N ASP A 573 19.55 14.28 16.23
CA ASP A 573 18.34 15.07 16.36
C ASP A 573 17.61 14.84 17.69
N PRO A 574 16.84 15.83 18.20
CA PRO A 574 16.06 15.68 19.43
C PRO A 574 15.11 14.46 19.44
N SER A 575 14.63 14.04 18.27
CA SER A 575 13.83 12.83 18.11
C SER A 575 14.61 11.55 18.38
N ASP A 576 15.91 11.50 18.07
CA ASP A 576 16.77 10.34 18.35
C ASP A 576 16.93 10.16 19.86
N PHE A 577 17.17 11.27 20.58
CA PHE A 577 17.24 11.28 22.05
C PHE A 577 15.89 10.91 22.69
N SER A 578 14.78 11.42 22.16
CA SER A 578 13.44 11.03 22.64
C SER A 578 13.15 9.55 22.41
N ARG A 579 13.67 8.96 21.33
CA ARG A 579 13.51 7.53 21.01
C ARG A 579 14.39 6.63 21.86
N LEU A 580 15.60 7.07 22.23
CA LEU A 580 16.41 6.40 23.25
C LEU A 580 15.67 6.38 24.59
N LYS A 581 15.10 7.53 24.98
CA LYS A 581 14.36 7.71 26.24
C LYS A 581 13.09 6.87 26.30
N ASN A 582 12.35 6.75 25.20
CA ASN A 582 11.10 5.98 25.13
C ASN A 582 11.28 4.50 24.75
N SER A 583 12.52 4.00 24.64
CA SER A 583 12.73 2.58 24.34
C SER A 583 12.25 1.72 25.50
N ARG A 584 11.78 0.51 25.20
CA ARG A 584 11.29 -0.48 26.19
C ARG A 584 12.32 -0.79 27.29
N HIS A 585 13.58 -0.38 27.09
CA HIS A 585 14.75 -0.68 27.91
C HIS A 585 15.08 0.40 28.95
N GLU A 586 14.41 1.56 28.93
CA GLU A 586 14.38 2.47 30.10
C GLU A 586 13.77 1.73 31.31
N LYS A 587 12.76 0.88 31.08
CA LYS A 587 12.12 0.02 32.10
C LYS A 587 12.97 -1.15 32.59
N LEU A 588 14.07 -1.48 31.89
CA LEU A 588 14.95 -2.61 32.22
C LEU A 588 16.31 -2.18 32.80
N GLY A 589 16.53 -0.87 33.04
CA GLY A 589 17.75 -0.35 33.67
C GLY A 589 18.99 -0.32 32.76
N VAL A 590 18.79 -0.38 31.44
CA VAL A 590 19.87 -0.52 30.45
C VAL A 590 20.51 0.84 30.11
N ILE A 591 19.81 1.96 30.30
CA ILE A 591 20.26 3.31 29.95
C ILE A 591 20.75 4.04 31.22
N PRO A 592 21.97 4.62 31.26
CA PRO A 592 22.34 5.58 32.30
C PRO A 592 21.62 6.91 32.05
N ILE A 593 21.08 7.50 33.12
CA ILE A 593 20.42 8.83 33.12
C ILE A 593 21.32 9.91 32.53
#